data_AF-A0A2T3GC10-F1
#
_entry.id   AF-A0A2T3GC10-F1
#
_cell.length_a   1.000
_cell.length_b   1.000
_cell.length_c   1.000
_cell.angle_alpha   90.00
_cell.angle_beta   90.00
_cell.angle_gamma   90.00
#
_symmetry.space_group_name_H-M   'P 1'
#
loop_
_entity.id
_entity.type
_entity.pdbx_description
1 polymer ?
#
loop_
_entity_poly.entity_id
_entity_poly.type
_entity_poly.pdbx_seq_one_letter_code
_entity_poly.pdbx_strand_id
1 'polypeptide(L)'
;MAVGTEEYSIKNLNEKTNADIEGFLKKSKEELFNLRFQHATGQLENTARLKAVKRDIARMYTVLRERQLGITVEPAATETAKEK
;
A
#
# COMPACT_ATOMS: atom_id res chain seq x y z
N MET A 1 4.31 -0.11 -18.91
CA MET A 1 4.77 -0.30 -17.52
C MET A 1 3.68 0.20 -16.58
N ALA A 2 2.68 -0.63 -16.30
CA ALA A 2 1.61 -0.36 -15.34
C ALA A 2 1.12 -1.72 -14.82
N VAL A 3 1.89 -2.29 -13.90
CA VAL A 3 1.50 -3.50 -13.15
C VAL A 3 1.65 -3.13 -11.68
N GLY A 4 0.54 -2.64 -11.15
CA GLY A 4 0.34 -2.09 -9.80
C GLY A 4 -0.94 -1.25 -9.87
N THR A 5 -1.91 -1.52 -9.00
CA THR A 5 -3.16 -0.74 -8.95
C THR A 5 -2.83 0.71 -8.66
N GLU A 6 -3.36 1.64 -9.46
CA GLU A 6 -3.05 3.08 -9.33
C GLU A 6 -3.35 3.64 -7.93
N GLU A 7 -4.22 2.94 -7.19
CA GLU A 7 -4.58 3.22 -5.81
C GLU A 7 -3.40 3.19 -4.81
N TYR A 8 -2.30 2.46 -5.10
CA TYR A 8 -1.15 2.33 -4.19
C TYR A 8 0.07 3.19 -4.59
N SER A 9 -0.14 4.22 -5.42
CA SER A 9 0.90 5.21 -5.71
C SER A 9 1.30 5.97 -4.44
N ILE A 10 2.58 6.34 -4.30
CA ILE A 10 3.11 7.07 -3.13
C ILE A 10 2.30 8.33 -2.84
N LYS A 11 1.85 9.04 -3.88
CA LYS A 11 0.99 10.23 -3.74
C LYS A 11 -0.34 9.89 -3.06
N ASN A 12 -1.03 8.87 -3.54
CA ASN A 12 -2.33 8.42 -3.02
C ASN A 12 -2.22 7.80 -1.62
N LEU A 13 -1.08 7.19 -1.29
CA LEU A 13 -0.83 6.64 0.05
C LEU A 13 -0.60 7.74 1.09
N ASN A 14 0.04 8.85 0.71
CA ASN A 14 0.29 9.96 1.61
C ASN A 14 -0.99 10.69 2.03
N GLU A 15 -2.02 10.67 1.17
CA GLU A 15 -3.34 11.25 1.44
C GLU A 15 -4.21 10.40 2.38
N LYS A 16 -3.90 9.11 2.57
CA LYS A 16 -4.70 8.19 3.39
C LYS A 16 -4.25 8.14 4.85
N THR A 17 -5.17 7.82 5.76
CA THR A 17 -4.87 7.67 7.18
C THR A 17 -4.04 6.41 7.47
N ASN A 18 -3.36 6.35 8.61
CA ASN A 18 -2.59 5.16 9.01
C ASN A 18 -3.47 3.90 9.08
N ALA A 19 -4.69 4.04 9.63
CA ALA A 19 -5.63 2.94 9.78
C ALA A 19 -6.05 2.35 8.42
N ASP A 20 -6.25 3.22 7.43
CA ASP A 20 -6.56 2.80 6.07
C ASP A 20 -5.40 2.02 5.44
N ILE A 21 -4.16 2.50 5.60
CA ILE A 21 -2.95 1.83 5.06
C ILE A 21 -2.80 0.43 5.67
N GLU A 22 -3.04 0.27 6.97
CA GLU A 22 -3.03 -1.05 7.61
C GLU A 22 -4.13 -1.99 7.07
N GLY A 23 -5.31 -1.44 6.78
CA GLY A 23 -6.40 -2.17 6.14
C GLY A 23 -6.04 -2.65 4.73
N PHE A 24 -5.42 -1.79 3.91
CA PHE A 24 -4.91 -2.17 2.60
C PHE A 24 -3.78 -3.20 2.67
N LEU A 25 -2.91 -3.09 3.67
CA LEU A 25 -1.83 -4.06 3.92
C LEU A 25 -2.37 -5.47 4.14
N LYS A 26 -3.46 -5.62 4.90
CA LYS A 26 -4.10 -6.93 5.15
C LYS A 26 -4.66 -7.50 3.84
N LYS A 27 -5.42 -6.71 3.09
CA LYS A 27 -6.00 -7.12 1.80
C LYS A 27 -4.93 -7.55 0.79
N SER A 28 -3.86 -6.78 0.65
CA SER A 28 -2.76 -7.12 -0.28
C SER A 28 -1.97 -8.36 0.15
N LYS A 29 -1.89 -8.65 1.45
CA LYS A 29 -1.28 -9.91 1.95
C LYS A 29 -2.14 -11.13 1.62
N GLU A 30 -3.46 -11.02 1.74
CA GLU A 30 -4.41 -12.06 1.33
C GLU A 30 -4.35 -12.30 -0.19
N GLU A 31 -4.31 -11.24 -1.00
CA GLU A 31 -4.10 -11.34 -2.45
C GLU A 31 -2.78 -12.05 -2.77
N LEU A 32 -1.69 -11.69 -2.08
CA LEU A 32 -0.39 -12.34 -2.27
C LEU A 32 -0.44 -13.83 -1.91
N PHE A 33 -1.16 -14.21 -0.85
CA PHE A 33 -1.33 -15.61 -0.45
C PHE A 33 -2.05 -16.40 -1.54
N ASN A 34 -3.17 -15.88 -2.04
CA ASN A 34 -3.95 -16.49 -3.11
C ASN A 34 -3.14 -16.61 -4.41
N LEU A 35 -2.39 -15.57 -4.78
CA LEU A 35 -1.52 -15.60 -5.97
C LEU A 35 -0.37 -16.59 -5.84
N ARG A 36 0.19 -16.77 -4.63
CA ARG A 36 1.22 -17.78 -4.38
C ARG A 36 0.64 -19.19 -4.47
N PHE A 37 -0.58 -19.39 -4.01
CA PHE A 37 -1.28 -20.67 -4.14
C PHE A 37 -1.55 -21.00 -5.62
N GLN A 38 -2.09 -20.05 -6.38
CA GLN A 38 -2.32 -20.19 -7.82
C GLN A 38 -1.02 -20.40 -8.62
N HIS A 39 0.09 -19.78 -8.19
CA HIS A 39 1.39 -20.00 -8.79
C HIS A 39 1.92 -21.42 -8.53
N ALA A 40 1.68 -21.95 -7.32
CA ALA A 40 2.08 -23.32 -6.98
C ALA A 40 1.24 -24.37 -7.71
N THR A 41 -0.05 -24.08 -7.99
CA THR A 41 -0.91 -24.95 -8.80
C THR A 41 -0.69 -24.84 -10.30
N GLY A 42 0.16 -23.91 -10.75
CA GLY A 42 0.48 -23.70 -12.17
C GLY A 42 -0.67 -23.10 -12.99
N GLN A 43 -1.74 -22.62 -12.35
CA GLN A 43 -2.92 -22.02 -13.00
C GLN A 43 -2.82 -20.49 -13.09
N LEU A 44 -1.68 -19.91 -12.73
CA LEU A 44 -1.52 -18.45 -12.71
C LEU A 44 -1.22 -17.91 -14.12
N GLU A 45 -2.21 -17.26 -14.72
CA GLU A 45 -2.08 -16.63 -16.05
C GLU A 45 -1.14 -15.42 -16.04
N ASN A 46 -1.09 -14.66 -14.93
CA ASN A 46 -0.34 -13.42 -14.82
C ASN A 46 0.68 -13.42 -13.67
N THR A 47 1.87 -13.92 -13.96
CA THR A 47 3.02 -13.91 -13.03
C THR A 47 3.53 -12.50 -12.68
N ALA A 48 3.27 -11.50 -13.55
CA ALA A 48 3.65 -10.12 -13.28
C ALA A 48 2.87 -9.52 -12.11
N ARG A 49 1.66 -10.02 -11.82
CA ARG A 49 0.83 -9.58 -10.70
C ARG A 49 1.50 -9.86 -9.34
N LEU A 50 2.21 -10.98 -9.19
CA LEU A 50 2.98 -11.27 -7.98
C LEU A 50 4.02 -10.18 -7.67
N LYS A 51 4.69 -9.67 -8.71
CA LYS A 51 5.70 -8.60 -8.57
C LYS A 51 5.04 -7.26 -8.25
N ALA A 52 3.87 -7.00 -8.81
CA ALA A 52 3.07 -5.80 -8.52
C ALA A 52 2.66 -5.75 -7.05
N VAL A 53 1.99 -6.81 -6.56
CA VAL A 53 1.50 -6.88 -5.18
C VAL A 53 2.64 -6.77 -4.16
N LYS A 54 3.80 -7.40 -4.42
CA LYS A 54 5.00 -7.23 -3.58
C LYS A 54 5.48 -5.78 -3.51
N ARG A 55 5.46 -5.05 -4.64
CA ARG A 55 5.86 -3.64 -4.68
C ARG A 55 4.87 -2.75 -3.94
N ASP A 56 3.58 -3.03 -4.05
CA ASP A 56 2.53 -2.27 -3.36
C ASP A 56 2.63 -2.45 -1.84
N ILE A 57 2.89 -3.67 -1.37
CA ILE A 57 3.20 -3.94 0.05
C ILE A 57 4.45 -3.17 0.51
N ALA A 58 5.51 -3.17 -0.30
CA ALA A 58 6.73 -2.43 0.03
C ALA A 58 6.48 -0.92 0.15
N ARG A 59 5.70 -0.33 -0.76
CA ARG A 59 5.32 1.10 -0.71
C ARG A 59 4.51 1.44 0.54
N MET A 60 3.58 0.58 0.96
CA MET A 60 2.84 0.77 2.21
C MET A 60 3.76 0.79 3.42
N TYR A 61 4.72 -0.14 3.48
CA TYR A 61 5.70 -0.16 4.56
C TYR A 61 6.63 1.04 4.56
N THR A 62 7.06 1.54 3.39
CA THR A 62 7.91 2.74 3.32
C THR A 62 7.18 3.97 3.86
N VAL A 63 5.91 4.18 3.49
CA VAL A 63 5.14 5.33 3.98
C VAL A 63 4.90 5.24 5.49
N LEU A 64 4.54 4.06 6.01
CA LEU A 64 4.41 3.88 7.47
C LEU A 64 5.73 4.17 8.19
N ARG A 65 6.87 3.77 7.60
CA ARG A 65 8.18 4.01 8.20
C ARG A 65 8.61 5.47 8.11
N GLU A 66 8.34 6.16 7.00
CA GLU A 66 8.57 7.59 6.84
C GLU A 66 7.77 8.42 7.86
N ARG A 67 6.52 8.03 8.13
CA ARG A 67 5.67 8.63 9.17
C ARG A 67 6.25 8.42 10.57
N GLN A 68 6.72 7.20 10.88
CA GLN A 68 7.41 6.92 12.16
C GLN A 68 8.70 7.71 12.35
N LEU A 69 9.42 8.01 11.27
CA LEU A 69 10.66 8.78 11.28
C LEU A 69 10.43 10.30 11.23
N GLY A 70 9.18 10.75 11.17
CA GLY A 70 8.81 12.18 11.11
C GLY A 70 9.17 12.86 9.78
N ILE A 71 9.41 12.09 8.72
CA ILE A 71 9.80 12.60 7.39
C ILE A 71 8.56 13.00 6.58
N THR A 72 7.44 12.32 6.81
CA THR A 72 6.14 12.63 6.17
C THR A 72 5.07 12.86 7.24
N VAL A 73 4.29 13.94 7.05
CA VAL A 73 3.28 14.40 8.00
C VAL A 73 2.00 13.59 7.80
N GLU A 74 1.43 13.05 8.88
CA GLU A 74 0.05 12.55 8.87
C GLU A 74 -0.90 13.72 8.60
N PRO A 75 -1.90 13.59 7.69
CA PRO A 75 -2.89 14.64 7.48
C PRO A 75 -3.86 14.84 8.66
N ALA A 76 -3.56 14.34 9.87
CA ALA A 76 -4.36 14.58 11.08
C ALA A 76 -3.97 15.85 11.86
N ALA A 77 -2.92 16.59 11.45
CA ALA A 77 -2.41 17.75 12.21
C ALA A 77 -2.63 19.13 11.56
N THR A 78 -3.51 19.27 10.55
CA THR A 78 -3.74 20.58 9.88
C THR A 78 -5.17 21.12 9.92
N GLU A 79 -6.09 20.55 10.70
CA GLU A 79 -7.47 21.10 10.82
C GLU A 79 -7.74 21.92 12.10
N THR A 80 -6.84 22.01 13.08
CA THR A 80 -7.10 22.77 14.34
C THR A 80 -6.45 24.16 14.44
N ALA A 81 -5.83 24.69 13.37
CA ALA A 81 -5.11 25.98 13.44
C ALA A 81 -5.58 27.07 12.46
N LYS A 82 -6.80 26.98 11.91
CA LYS A 82 -7.42 28.05 11.10
C LYS A 82 -8.80 28.46 11.62
N GLU A 83 -8.89 28.70 12.93
CA GLU A 83 -10.00 29.48 13.49
C GLU A 83 -9.45 30.48 14.51
N LYS A 84 -9.07 31.64 14.00
CA LYS A 84 -9.02 32.93 14.71
C LYS A 84 -9.13 34.05 13.71
#